data_AF-A0A4Q3SP76-F1
#
_entry.id   AF-A0A4Q3SP76-F1
#
_cell.length_a   1.000
_cell.length_b   1.000
_cell.length_c   1.000
_cell.angle_alpha   90.00
_cell.angle_beta   90.00
_cell.angle_gamma   90.00
#
_symmetry.space_group_name_H-M   'P 1'
#
loop_
_entity.id
_entity.type
_entity.pdbx_description
1 polymer ?
#
loop_
_entity_poly.entity_id
_entity_poly.type
_entity_poly.pdbx_seq_one_letter_code
_entity_poly.pdbx_strand_id
1 'polypeptide(L)' 'MSLDKYQIANRIARELKDGMYVNLGIGIPTLVANYIPEGLFITLQSENGMLGMGP' A
#
# COMPACT_ATOMS: atom_id res chain seq x y z
N MET A 1 -13.83 -20.47 1.26
CA MET A 1 -12.38 -20.28 1.50
C MET A 1 -12.16 -18.88 2.01
N SER A 2 -11.31 -18.71 3.02
CA SER A 2 -10.80 -17.40 3.42
C SER A 2 -9.75 -16.91 2.42
N LEU A 3 -9.62 -15.60 2.27
CA LEU A 3 -8.57 -14.99 1.45
C LEU A 3 -7.19 -15.24 2.09
N ASP A 4 -6.17 -15.45 1.26
CA ASP A 4 -4.78 -15.41 1.73
C ASP A 4 -4.28 -13.95 1.88
N LYS A 5 -3.10 -13.79 2.47
CA LYS A 5 -2.51 -12.47 2.74
C LYS A 5 -2.25 -11.63 1.46
N TYR A 6 -1.97 -12.27 0.33
CA TYR A 6 -1.72 -11.59 -0.95
C TYR A 6 -3.03 -11.13 -1.59
N GLN A 7 -4.08 -11.95 -1.50
CA GLN A 7 -5.41 -11.60 -1.93
C GLN A 7 -6.00 -10.44 -1.09
N ILE A 8 -5.76 -10.44 0.23
CA ILE A 8 -6.14 -9.32 1.10
C ILE A 8 -5.38 -8.04 0.68
N ALA A 9 -4.06 -8.10 0.50
CA ALA A 9 -3.27 -6.94 0.08
C ALA A 9 -3.72 -6.36 -1.27
N ASN A 10 -3.96 -7.23 -2.26
CA ASN A 10 -4.48 -6.83 -3.57
C ASN A 10 -5.88 -6.20 -3.47
N ARG A 11 -6.77 -6.73 -2.61
CA ARG A 11 -8.10 -6.15 -2.38
C ARG A 11 -8.00 -4.74 -1.79
N ILE A 12 -7.08 -4.51 -0.86
CA ILE A 12 -6.85 -3.22 -0.20
C ILE A 12 -6.24 -2.21 -1.18
N ALA A 13 -5.31 -2.63 -2.04
CA ALA A 13 -4.69 -1.73 -3.03
C ALA A 13 -5.71 -1.06 -3.97
N ARG A 14 -6.85 -1.72 -4.21
CA ARG A 14 -7.96 -1.17 -5.01
C ARG A 14 -8.75 -0.04 -4.34
N GLU A 15 -8.56 0.16 -3.04
CA GLU A 15 -9.18 1.28 -2.29
C GLU A 15 -8.32 2.55 -2.36
N LEU A 16 -7.08 2.43 -2.85
CA LEU A 16 -6.18 3.57 -3.05
C LEU A 16 -6.66 4.44 -4.21
N LYS A 17 -6.47 5.76 -4.05
CA LYS A 17 -6.83 6.76 -5.03
C LYS A 17 -5.66 7.70 -5.26
N ASP A 18 -5.62 8.30 -6.44
CA ASP A 18 -4.60 9.25 -6.82
C ASP A 18 -4.56 10.43 -5.83
N GLY A 19 -3.36 10.87 -5.48
CA GLY A 19 -3.10 11.95 -4.53
C GLY A 19 -3.27 11.59 -3.04
N MET A 20 -3.57 10.34 -2.68
CA MET A 20 -3.72 9.96 -1.27
C MET A 20 -2.38 10.00 -0.52
N TYR A 21 -2.45 10.41 0.75
CA TYR A 21 -1.40 10.25 1.74
C TYR A 21 -1.73 9.03 2.59
N VAL A 22 -0.88 8.01 2.55
CA VAL A 22 -1.18 6.69 3.12
C VAL A 22 -0.06 6.26 4.04
N ASN A 23 -0.41 5.87 5.27
CA ASN A 23 0.50 5.18 6.16
C ASN A 23 0.21 3.67 6.07
N LEU A 24 1.25 2.88 5.83
CA LEU A 24 1.17 1.42 5.80
C LEU A 24 1.92 0.87 7.01
N GLY A 25 1.18 0.21 7.91
CA GLY A 25 1.77 -0.54 9.02
C GLY A 25 2.53 -1.79 8.57
N ILE A 26 3.20 -2.44 9.52
CA ILE A 26 3.96 -3.67 9.27
C ILE A 26 3.02 -4.85 8.97
N GLY A 27 3.42 -5.72 8.04
CA GLY A 27 2.73 -6.99 7.75
C GLY A 27 1.95 -6.93 6.44
N ILE A 28 0.67 -7.30 6.47
CA ILE A 28 -0.22 -7.24 5.29
C ILE A 28 -0.26 -5.82 4.67
N PRO A 29 -0.34 -4.71 5.44
CA PRO A 29 -0.35 -3.39 4.83
C PRO A 29 0.90 -3.07 4.03
N THR A 30 2.09 -3.53 4.44
CA THR A 30 3.33 -3.35 3.65
C THR A 30 3.26 -4.06 2.29
N LEU A 31 2.55 -5.19 2.19
CA LEU A 31 2.35 -5.90 0.90
C LEU A 31 1.49 -5.10 -0.08
N VAL A 32 0.62 -4.20 0.42
CA VAL A 32 -0.26 -3.36 -0.42
C VAL A 32 0.55 -2.50 -1.39
N ALA A 33 1.75 -2.04 -0.98
CA ALA A 33 2.63 -1.23 -1.81
C ALA A 33 3.01 -1.92 -3.13
N ASN A 34 3.09 -3.26 -3.15
CA ASN A 34 3.43 -4.03 -4.36
C ASN A 34 2.28 -4.14 -5.37
N TYR A 35 1.06 -3.75 -4.98
CA TYR A 35 -0.14 -3.85 -5.82
C TYR A 35 -0.70 -2.48 -6.22
N ILE A 36 0.05 -1.39 -5.96
CA ILE A 36 -0.32 -0.05 -6.41
C ILE A 36 -0.29 -0.05 -7.95
N PRO A 37 -1.40 0.30 -8.62
CA PRO A 37 -1.43 0.38 -10.08
C PRO A 37 -0.44 1.42 -10.59
N GLU A 38 0.18 1.14 -11.73
CA GLU A 38 0.97 2.14 -12.45
C GLU A 38 0.10 3.36 -12.79
N GLY A 39 0.67 4.56 -12.62
CA GLY A 39 -0.02 5.83 -12.86
C GLY A 39 -0.83 6.36 -11.67
N LEU A 40 -0.85 5.66 -10.54
CA LEU A 40 -1.39 6.18 -9.28
C LEU A 40 -0.27 6.87 -8.48
N PHE A 41 -0.36 8.18 -8.28
CA PHE A 41 0.60 8.93 -7.49
C PHE A 41 0.10 9.06 -6.06
N ILE A 42 0.69 8.29 -5.14
CA ILE A 42 0.38 8.39 -3.71
C ILE A 42 1.64 8.72 -2.91
N THR A 43 1.45 9.32 -1.74
CA THR A 43 2.55 9.56 -0.79
C THR A 43 2.48 8.55 0.33
N LEU A 44 3.51 7.71 0.45
CA LEU A 44 3.63 6.77 1.57
C LEU A 44 4.34 7.42 2.75
N GLN A 45 3.70 7.41 3.92
CA GLN A 45 4.25 7.94 5.17
C GLN A 45 4.63 6.80 6.13
N SER A 46 5.81 6.91 6.75
CA SER A 46 6.24 6.02 7.84
C SER A 46 6.19 6.76 9.17
N GLU A 47 5.60 6.14 10.18
CA GLU A 47 5.55 6.62 11.57
C GLU A 47 6.94 6.88 12.17
N ASN A 48 7.99 6.25 11.63
CA ASN A 48 9.37 6.40 12.07
C ASN A 48 10.15 7.49 11.32
N GLY A 49 9.49 8.28 10.46
CA GLY A 49 10.13 9.37 9.71
C GLY A 49 10.94 8.94 8.49
N MET A 50 10.98 7.65 8.14
CA MET A 50 11.63 7.16 6.92
C MET A 50 10.65 7.17 5.74
N LEU A 51 10.82 8.17 4.87
CA LEU A 51 10.13 8.31 3.59
C LEU A 51 10.97 7.67 2.47
N GLY A 52 10.29 6.96 1.56
CA GLY A 52 10.87 6.53 0.29
C GLY A 52 11.12 5.03 0.20
N MET A 53 10.07 4.27 -0.10
CA MET A 53 10.22 2.99 -0.78
C MET A 53 9.16 2.93 -1.87
N GLY A 54 9.51 3.56 -2.99
CA GLY A 54 8.97 3.30 -4.32
C GLY A 54 10.03 3.78 -5.33
N PRO A 55 10.39 3.00 -6.35
CA PRO A 55 10.60 3.59 -7.66
C PRO A 55 9.28 4.20 -8.19
#